data_AF-A0A317ZDP3-F1
#
_entry.id   AF-A0A317ZDP3-F1
#
_cell.length_a   1.000
_cell.length_b   1.000
_cell.length_c   1.000
_cell.angle_alpha   90.00
_cell.angle_beta   90.00
_cell.angle_gamma   90.00
#
_symmetry.space_group_name_H-M   'P 1'
#
loop_
_entity.id
_entity.type
_entity.pdbx_description
1 polymer ?
#
loop_
_entity_poly.entity_id
_entity_poly.type
_entity_poly.pdbx_seq_one_letter_code
_entity_poly.pdbx_strand_id
1 'polypeptide(L)'
;MSPRTGKELILATRAYAGENRLRSWTAVLSTLVFLVLALTATYWVPILIFKLCLGLLSGLLMVRMFVIYHDHQHHAILDRSKTAEILMRLWGILIMTPSSIWKHSHNTHHAKNCKLHSIFVGSYPVMTIERYQHSSRIERFNYLAIRHPVTIALGYLTVFVGSMCIGPFISEPAKHRDALYALILHLAIYATVIFCLGWMAALFLLVIPFVVASALGAYLFYSQHNFPTVTYMDEDGWTYEGAALESSSYCRMGAVMNYFTANIGYHHIHHLNSRIPYYRLPEALSGIPELQSAKTTSLKPSEVLRCLRLKLWDVPQQRMVSLAEAR
;
A
#
# COMPACT_ATOMS: atom_id res chain seq x y z
N MET A 1 20.08 21.77 21.12
CA MET A 1 20.60 20.46 20.64
C MET A 1 20.52 20.48 19.13
N SER A 2 21.56 20.04 18.44
CA SER A 2 21.50 19.82 16.98
C SER A 2 20.46 18.75 16.65
N PRO A 3 19.74 18.86 15.52
CA PRO A 3 18.78 17.84 15.11
C PRO A 3 19.50 16.50 14.88
N ARG A 4 18.90 15.41 15.34
CA ARG A 4 19.42 14.05 15.11
C ARG A 4 19.27 13.70 13.64
N THR A 5 20.28 13.04 13.08
CA THR A 5 20.27 12.51 11.71
C THR A 5 20.80 11.09 11.67
N GLY A 6 20.61 10.43 10.53
CA GLY A 6 21.10 9.11 10.22
C GLY A 6 20.73 8.08 11.26
N LYS A 7 21.77 7.42 11.78
CA LYS A 7 21.65 6.37 12.79
C LYS A 7 21.04 6.88 14.10
N GLU A 8 21.32 8.12 14.51
CA GLU A 8 20.80 8.67 15.77
C GLU A 8 19.29 8.85 15.71
N LEU A 9 18.79 9.34 14.56
CA LEU A 9 17.36 9.48 14.35
C LEU A 9 16.66 8.11 14.31
N ILE A 10 17.23 7.14 13.59
CA ILE A 10 16.72 5.75 13.59
C ILE A 10 16.69 5.18 15.00
N LEU A 11 17.74 5.39 15.81
CA LEU A 11 17.79 4.92 17.19
C LEU A 11 16.70 5.58 18.06
N ALA A 12 16.41 6.86 17.86
CA ALA A 12 15.35 7.57 18.57
C ALA A 12 13.96 6.94 18.33
N THR A 13 13.73 6.37 17.15
CA THR A 13 12.45 5.70 16.82
C THR A 13 12.22 4.41 17.63
N ARG A 14 13.27 3.78 18.19
CA ARG A 14 13.15 2.48 18.88
C ARG A 14 12.23 2.51 20.09
N ALA A 15 12.11 3.66 20.77
CA ALA A 15 11.19 3.85 21.89
C ALA A 15 9.71 3.60 21.48
N TYR A 16 9.41 3.70 20.19
CA TYR A 16 8.08 3.52 19.62
C TYR A 16 7.83 2.13 19.02
N ALA A 17 8.85 1.27 18.93
CA ALA A 17 8.75 -0.06 18.32
C ALA A 17 8.15 -1.15 19.23
N GLY A 18 7.79 -0.82 20.46
CA GLY A 18 7.15 -1.75 21.39
C GLY A 18 5.65 -1.91 21.12
N GLU A 19 5.18 -3.15 20.94
CA GLU A 19 3.76 -3.44 20.78
C GLU A 19 3.01 -3.57 22.12
N ASN A 20 1.71 -3.30 22.08
CA ASN A 20 0.75 -3.77 23.09
C ASN A 20 -0.09 -4.88 22.46
N ARG A 21 0.14 -6.13 22.88
CA ARG A 21 -0.52 -7.31 22.29
C ARG A 21 -2.03 -7.30 22.40
N LEU A 22 -2.58 -6.80 23.51
CA LEU A 22 -4.03 -6.66 23.67
C LEU A 22 -4.58 -5.71 22.62
N ARG A 23 -3.97 -4.52 22.48
CA ARG A 23 -4.35 -3.53 21.46
C ARG A 23 -4.22 -4.08 20.03
N SER A 24 -3.15 -4.82 19.76
CA SER A 24 -2.92 -5.49 18.47
C SER A 24 -4.02 -6.52 18.15
N TRP A 25 -4.37 -7.40 19.10
CA TRP A 25 -5.45 -8.38 18.91
C TRP A 25 -6.82 -7.72 18.82
N THR A 26 -7.11 -6.72 19.67
CA THR A 26 -8.35 -5.95 19.58
C THR A 26 -8.50 -5.31 18.21
N ALA A 27 -7.43 -4.77 17.62
CA ALA A 27 -7.47 -4.21 16.27
C ALA A 27 -7.81 -5.25 15.21
N VAL A 28 -7.18 -6.44 15.27
CA VAL A 28 -7.47 -7.55 14.36
C VAL A 28 -8.93 -8.00 14.49
N LEU A 29 -9.35 -8.36 15.70
CA LEU A 29 -10.65 -8.95 15.96
C LEU A 29 -11.78 -7.95 15.68
N SER A 30 -11.65 -6.70 16.13
CA SER A 30 -12.68 -5.67 15.84
C SER A 30 -12.82 -5.40 14.35
N THR A 31 -11.72 -5.34 13.60
CA THR A 31 -11.77 -5.11 12.15
C THR A 31 -12.44 -6.28 11.44
N LEU A 32 -12.13 -7.53 11.81
CA LEU A 32 -12.77 -8.73 11.25
C LEU A 32 -14.26 -8.81 11.62
N VAL A 33 -14.62 -8.53 12.87
CA VAL A 33 -16.02 -8.50 13.33
C VAL A 33 -16.80 -7.45 12.55
N PHE A 34 -16.29 -6.22 12.43
CA PHE A 34 -16.97 -5.18 11.66
C PHE A 34 -17.07 -5.52 10.18
N LEU A 35 -16.05 -6.18 9.60
CA LEU A 35 -16.11 -6.63 8.21
C LEU A 35 -17.20 -7.67 8.00
N VAL A 36 -17.27 -8.69 8.88
CA VAL A 36 -18.32 -9.71 8.81
C VAL A 36 -19.70 -9.08 8.97
N LEU A 37 -19.88 -8.20 9.97
CA LEU A 37 -21.15 -7.49 10.18
C LEU A 37 -21.53 -6.63 8.96
N ALA A 38 -20.58 -5.91 8.35
CA ALA A 38 -20.84 -5.10 7.17
C ALA A 38 -21.25 -5.96 5.96
N LEU A 39 -20.57 -7.09 5.73
CA LEU A 39 -20.90 -8.03 4.64
C LEU A 39 -22.26 -8.70 4.88
N THR A 40 -22.53 -9.16 6.11
CA THR A 40 -23.84 -9.73 6.48
C THR A 40 -24.95 -8.70 6.29
N ALA A 41 -24.77 -7.46 6.75
CA ALA A 41 -25.74 -6.39 6.54
C ALA A 41 -25.92 -6.08 5.04
N THR A 42 -24.85 -6.07 4.25
CA THR A 42 -24.90 -5.87 2.79
C THR A 42 -25.78 -6.91 2.12
N TYR A 43 -25.75 -8.16 2.58
CA TYR A 43 -26.60 -9.22 2.04
C TYR A 43 -28.07 -8.99 2.38
N TRP A 44 -28.40 -8.76 3.66
CA TRP A 44 -29.79 -8.68 4.13
C TRP A 44 -30.51 -7.37 3.81
N VAL A 45 -29.81 -6.26 3.67
CA VAL A 45 -30.44 -4.96 3.38
C VAL A 45 -31.01 -4.96 1.96
N PRO A 46 -32.31 -4.70 1.75
CA PRO A 46 -32.93 -4.76 0.42
C PRO A 46 -32.62 -3.53 -0.45
N ILE A 47 -32.27 -2.41 0.16
CA ILE A 47 -32.10 -1.11 -0.51
C ILE A 47 -30.72 -1.03 -1.17
N LEU A 48 -30.67 -0.85 -2.49
CA LEU A 48 -29.43 -0.86 -3.29
C LEU A 48 -28.41 0.19 -2.84
N ILE A 49 -28.83 1.41 -2.51
CA ILE A 49 -27.90 2.46 -2.08
C ILE A 49 -27.21 2.09 -0.76
N PHE A 50 -27.92 1.43 0.16
CA PHE A 50 -27.34 0.95 1.40
C PHE A 50 -26.43 -0.26 1.18
N LYS A 51 -26.76 -1.17 0.26
CA LYS A 51 -25.82 -2.23 -0.16
C LYS A 51 -24.52 -1.63 -0.70
N LEU A 52 -24.61 -0.60 -1.53
CA LEU A 52 -23.42 0.10 -2.05
C LEU A 52 -22.61 0.72 -0.90
N CYS A 53 -23.23 1.48 0.00
CA CYS A 53 -22.54 2.10 1.13
C CYS A 53 -21.84 1.06 2.02
N LEU A 54 -22.49 -0.08 2.31
CA LEU A 54 -21.91 -1.15 3.11
C LEU A 54 -20.80 -1.92 2.36
N GLY A 55 -20.91 -2.05 1.03
CA GLY A 55 -19.83 -2.57 0.18
C GLY A 55 -18.60 -1.67 0.20
N LEU A 56 -18.79 -0.34 0.11
CA LEU A 56 -17.71 0.64 0.26
C LEU A 56 -17.05 0.55 1.64
N LEU A 57 -17.87 0.46 2.70
CA LEU A 57 -17.39 0.28 4.08
C LEU A 57 -16.58 -1.02 4.22
N SER A 58 -17.06 -2.12 3.64
CA SER A 58 -16.34 -3.40 3.64
C SER A 58 -14.99 -3.28 2.96
N GLY A 59 -14.90 -2.58 1.82
CA GLY A 59 -13.63 -2.27 1.17
C GLY A 59 -12.67 -1.47 2.05
N LEU A 60 -13.16 -0.45 2.77
CA LEU A 60 -12.35 0.32 3.72
C LEU A 60 -11.87 -0.51 4.92
N LEU A 61 -12.70 -1.43 5.43
CA LEU A 61 -12.31 -2.37 6.48
C LEU A 61 -11.28 -3.39 5.97
N MET A 62 -11.37 -3.81 4.71
CA MET A 62 -10.34 -4.64 4.07
C MET A 62 -9.01 -3.90 3.96
N VAL A 63 -9.00 -2.60 3.63
CA VAL A 63 -7.77 -1.78 3.66
C VAL A 63 -7.18 -1.74 5.07
N ARG A 64 -8.01 -1.52 6.09
CA ARG A 64 -7.56 -1.52 7.48
C ARG A 64 -6.90 -2.84 7.85
N MET A 65 -7.55 -3.94 7.52
CA MET A 65 -7.03 -5.28 7.83
C MET A 65 -5.77 -5.59 7.02
N PHE A 66 -5.66 -5.13 5.77
CA PHE A 66 -4.44 -5.22 4.98
C PHE A 66 -3.26 -4.50 5.63
N VAL A 67 -3.45 -3.28 6.16
CA VAL A 67 -2.37 -2.56 6.85
C VAL A 67 -1.96 -3.26 8.15
N ILE A 68 -2.92 -3.82 8.89
CA ILE A 68 -2.63 -4.65 10.08
C ILE A 68 -1.85 -5.92 9.69
N TYR A 69 -2.25 -6.59 8.59
CA TYR A 69 -1.50 -7.70 8.01
C TYR A 69 -0.07 -7.30 7.64
N HIS A 70 0.09 -6.15 6.99
CA HIS A 70 1.37 -5.58 6.62
C HIS A 70 2.28 -5.33 7.83
N ASP A 71 1.77 -4.71 8.90
CA ASP A 71 2.54 -4.47 10.12
C ASP A 71 2.97 -5.77 10.80
N HIS A 72 2.12 -6.81 10.77
CA HIS A 72 2.51 -8.14 11.23
C HIS A 72 3.64 -8.74 10.37
N GLN A 73 3.61 -8.56 9.04
CA GLN A 73 4.70 -9.02 8.16
C GLN A 73 6.04 -8.32 8.45
N HIS A 74 6.00 -7.10 9.00
CA HIS A 74 7.17 -6.36 9.50
C HIS A 74 7.56 -6.70 10.94
N HIS A 75 6.85 -7.61 11.60
CA HIS A 75 7.05 -7.96 13.00
C HIS A 75 6.85 -6.76 13.96
N ALA A 76 6.01 -5.79 13.56
CA ALA A 76 5.64 -4.64 14.37
C ALA A 76 4.56 -5.00 15.40
N ILE A 77 3.64 -5.89 15.04
CA ILE A 77 2.55 -6.35 15.92
C ILE A 77 2.41 -7.87 15.89
N LEU A 78 1.93 -8.42 17.00
CA LEU A 78 1.72 -9.84 17.27
C LEU A 78 2.95 -10.68 16.93
N ASP A 79 4.14 -10.13 17.20
CA ASP A 79 5.39 -10.80 16.86
C ASP A 79 5.49 -12.13 17.64
N ARG A 80 5.95 -13.15 16.93
CA ARG A 80 6.07 -14.55 17.40
C ARG A 80 4.75 -15.26 17.75
N SER A 81 3.59 -14.68 17.44
CA SER A 81 2.31 -15.36 17.61
C SER A 81 2.02 -16.31 16.44
N LYS A 82 2.09 -17.62 16.66
CA LYS A 82 1.76 -18.63 15.64
C LYS A 82 0.32 -18.51 15.13
N THR A 83 -0.62 -18.20 16.02
CA THR A 83 -2.03 -17.99 15.68
C THR A 83 -2.22 -16.79 14.76
N ALA A 84 -1.55 -15.67 15.07
CA ALA A 84 -1.59 -14.49 14.21
C ALA A 84 -0.93 -14.80 12.85
N GLU A 85 0.20 -15.50 12.84
CA GLU A 85 0.89 -15.87 11.60
C GLU A 85 -0.01 -16.68 10.65
N ILE A 86 -0.72 -17.69 11.16
CA ILE A 86 -1.66 -18.48 10.35
C ILE A 86 -2.80 -17.60 9.83
N LEU A 87 -3.44 -16.82 10.72
CA LEU A 87 -4.54 -15.93 10.35
C LEU A 87 -4.12 -14.93 9.26
N MET A 88 -2.95 -14.31 9.42
CA MET A 88 -2.41 -13.32 8.50
C MET A 88 -2.04 -13.93 7.14
N ARG A 89 -1.52 -15.15 7.11
CA ARG A 89 -1.27 -15.87 5.86
C ARG A 89 -2.57 -16.20 5.11
N LEU A 90 -3.58 -16.68 5.83
CA LEU A 90 -4.91 -16.93 5.25
C LEU A 90 -5.55 -15.65 4.73
N TRP A 91 -5.44 -14.57 5.51
CA TRP A 91 -5.90 -13.24 5.07
C TRP A 91 -5.17 -12.81 3.79
N GLY A 92 -3.84 -12.90 3.75
CA GLY A 92 -3.05 -12.54 2.56
C GLY A 92 -3.46 -13.32 1.31
N ILE A 93 -3.78 -14.61 1.44
CA ILE A 93 -4.33 -15.42 0.33
C ILE A 93 -5.71 -14.89 -0.08
N LEU A 94 -6.61 -14.66 0.89
CA LEU A 94 -7.97 -14.16 0.63
C LEU A 94 -7.99 -12.83 -0.11
N ILE A 95 -7.10 -11.90 0.24
CA ILE A 95 -7.05 -10.56 -0.35
C ILE A 95 -6.10 -10.42 -1.54
N MET A 96 -5.67 -11.54 -2.14
CA MET A 96 -4.79 -11.55 -3.33
C MET A 96 -3.43 -10.86 -3.09
N THR A 97 -2.89 -10.99 -1.87
CA THR A 97 -1.53 -10.56 -1.47
C THR A 97 -0.80 -11.70 -0.74
N PRO A 98 -0.58 -12.84 -1.41
CA PRO A 98 0.08 -14.01 -0.81
C PRO A 98 1.45 -13.63 -0.21
N SER A 99 1.75 -14.16 0.97
CA SER A 99 2.90 -13.67 1.77
C SER A 99 4.24 -13.91 1.09
N SER A 100 4.41 -14.94 0.26
CA SER A 100 5.69 -15.25 -0.40
C SER A 100 6.20 -14.08 -1.26
N ILE A 101 5.36 -13.56 -2.15
CA ILE A 101 5.68 -12.45 -3.04
C ILE A 101 5.51 -11.10 -2.33
N TRP A 102 4.49 -10.96 -1.48
CA TRP A 102 4.25 -9.70 -0.79
C TRP A 102 5.44 -9.32 0.09
N LYS A 103 5.90 -10.24 0.94
CA LYS A 103 7.04 -9.98 1.84
C LYS A 103 8.32 -9.72 1.05
N HIS A 104 8.59 -10.49 0.00
CA HIS A 104 9.78 -10.31 -0.83
C HIS A 104 9.79 -8.95 -1.55
N SER A 105 8.70 -8.63 -2.24
CA SER A 105 8.59 -7.39 -3.01
C SER A 105 8.57 -6.16 -2.10
N HIS A 106 7.85 -6.22 -0.98
CA HIS A 106 7.74 -5.10 -0.06
C HIS A 106 9.01 -4.86 0.77
N ASN A 107 9.73 -5.91 1.18
CA ASN A 107 11.05 -5.72 1.81
C ASN A 107 12.07 -5.13 0.83
N THR A 108 12.01 -5.54 -0.44
CA THR A 108 12.85 -4.95 -1.49
C THR A 108 12.52 -3.47 -1.70
N HIS A 109 11.23 -3.12 -1.69
CA HIS A 109 10.77 -1.74 -1.72
C HIS A 109 11.37 -0.95 -0.54
N HIS A 110 11.22 -1.39 0.71
CA HIS A 110 11.84 -0.73 1.87
C HIS A 110 13.35 -0.53 1.74
N ALA A 111 14.06 -1.51 1.16
CA ALA A 111 15.52 -1.47 1.03
C ALA A 111 16.03 -0.62 -0.14
N LYS A 112 15.21 -0.37 -1.18
CA LYS A 112 15.67 0.24 -2.45
C LYS A 112 14.80 1.38 -2.96
N ASN A 113 13.75 1.76 -2.23
CA ASN A 113 12.79 2.74 -2.70
C ASN A 113 13.46 4.08 -3.07
N CYS A 114 12.95 4.69 -4.14
CA CYS A 114 13.39 5.96 -4.70
C CYS A 114 14.89 6.05 -5.07
N LYS A 115 15.57 4.91 -5.21
CA LYS A 115 16.89 4.80 -5.83
C LYS A 115 16.74 4.82 -7.35
N LEU A 116 17.26 5.86 -8.01
CA LEU A 116 17.27 5.95 -9.47
C LEU A 116 18.05 4.77 -10.07
N HIS A 117 17.65 4.33 -11.26
CA HIS A 117 18.26 3.19 -11.98
C HIS A 117 18.11 1.79 -11.34
N SER A 118 17.45 1.67 -10.19
CA SER A 118 17.19 0.38 -9.53
C SER A 118 16.04 -0.42 -10.18
N ILE A 119 16.01 -1.74 -9.93
CA ILE A 119 14.88 -2.60 -10.30
C ILE A 119 13.69 -2.27 -9.39
N PHE A 120 12.59 -1.81 -9.97
CA PHE A 120 11.38 -1.39 -9.25
C PHE A 120 10.51 -2.57 -8.78
N VAL A 121 11.07 -3.46 -7.96
CA VAL A 121 10.29 -4.54 -7.32
C VAL A 121 9.46 -3.95 -6.18
N GLY A 122 8.14 -4.17 -6.21
CA GLY A 122 7.22 -3.66 -5.18
C GLY A 122 7.02 -2.13 -5.20
N SER A 123 7.40 -1.46 -6.29
CA SER A 123 7.28 0.01 -6.46
C SER A 123 6.80 0.35 -7.86
N TYR A 124 6.23 1.54 -8.05
CA TYR A 124 5.94 2.05 -9.39
C TYR A 124 7.25 2.53 -10.04
N PRO A 125 7.51 2.16 -11.31
CA PRO A 125 8.73 2.59 -11.99
C PRO A 125 8.74 4.10 -12.18
N VAL A 126 9.93 4.71 -12.14
CA VAL A 126 10.14 6.14 -12.41
C VAL A 126 11.27 6.27 -13.42
N MET A 127 11.04 7.07 -14.47
CA MET A 127 12.04 7.38 -15.48
C MET A 127 12.43 8.84 -15.35
N THR A 128 13.72 9.12 -15.55
CA THR A 128 14.19 10.47 -15.82
C THR A 128 13.70 10.92 -17.20
N ILE A 129 13.64 12.24 -17.43
CA ILE A 129 13.32 12.79 -18.76
C ILE A 129 14.28 12.21 -19.82
N GLU A 130 15.57 12.21 -19.54
CA GLU A 130 16.62 11.66 -20.42
C GLU A 130 16.36 10.18 -20.74
N ARG A 131 16.17 9.33 -19.73
CA ARG A 131 15.89 7.90 -19.95
C ARG A 131 14.63 7.72 -20.79
N TYR A 132 13.57 8.48 -20.51
CA TYR A 132 12.34 8.42 -21.26
C TYR A 132 12.56 8.79 -22.73
N GLN A 133 13.37 9.82 -23.03
CA GLN A 133 13.72 10.26 -24.38
C GLN A 133 14.62 9.27 -25.14
N HIS A 134 15.43 8.48 -24.44
CA HIS A 134 16.25 7.42 -25.05
C HIS A 134 15.57 6.05 -25.11
N SER A 135 14.48 5.83 -24.36
CA SER A 135 13.70 4.58 -24.39
C SER A 135 12.90 4.41 -25.68
N SER A 136 12.73 3.14 -26.08
CA SER A 136 11.90 2.74 -27.20
C SER A 136 10.41 3.09 -26.98
N ARG A 137 9.63 3.13 -28.07
CA ARG A 137 8.17 3.43 -27.99
C ARG A 137 7.42 2.43 -27.10
N ILE A 138 7.82 1.16 -27.13
CA ILE A 138 7.20 0.09 -26.35
C ILE A 138 7.51 0.27 -24.85
N GLU A 139 8.76 0.58 -24.51
CA GLU A 139 9.14 0.85 -23.11
C GLU A 139 8.40 2.06 -22.55
N ARG A 140 8.29 3.15 -23.33
CA ARG A 140 7.51 4.33 -22.93
C ARG A 140 6.03 3.99 -22.72
N PHE A 141 5.43 3.21 -23.61
CA PHE A 141 4.05 2.78 -23.49
C PHE A 141 3.84 1.97 -22.21
N ASN A 142 4.65 0.93 -21.98
CA ASN A 142 4.56 0.09 -20.78
C ASN A 142 4.74 0.91 -19.50
N TYR A 143 5.73 1.81 -19.48
CA TYR A 143 5.98 2.73 -18.38
C TYR A 143 4.76 3.61 -18.06
N LEU A 144 4.15 4.22 -19.07
CA LEU A 144 2.95 5.05 -18.90
C LEU A 144 1.72 4.22 -18.52
N ALA A 145 1.56 3.03 -19.08
CA ALA A 145 0.46 2.12 -18.78
C ALA A 145 0.47 1.71 -17.30
N ILE A 146 1.62 1.32 -16.75
CA ILE A 146 1.76 0.97 -15.33
C ILE A 146 1.38 2.14 -14.41
N ARG A 147 1.70 3.37 -14.82
CA ARG A 147 1.46 4.59 -14.05
C ARG A 147 0.15 5.29 -14.41
N HIS A 148 -0.70 4.67 -15.23
CA HIS A 148 -1.92 5.31 -15.70
C HIS A 148 -3.00 5.29 -14.60
N PRO A 149 -3.78 6.38 -14.40
CA PRO A 149 -4.84 6.42 -13.40
C PRO A 149 -5.84 5.27 -13.48
N VAL A 150 -6.19 4.84 -14.70
CA VAL A 150 -7.08 3.68 -14.91
C VAL A 150 -6.45 2.38 -14.42
N THR A 151 -5.15 2.17 -14.65
CA THR A 151 -4.43 0.99 -14.17
C THR A 151 -4.44 0.93 -12.65
N ILE A 152 -4.22 2.07 -11.99
CA ILE A 152 -4.26 2.20 -10.53
C ILE A 152 -5.70 1.98 -10.01
N ALA A 153 -6.71 2.57 -10.65
CA ALA A 153 -8.11 2.38 -10.28
C ALA A 153 -8.58 0.93 -10.48
N LEU A 154 -8.05 0.25 -11.49
CA LEU A 154 -8.24 -1.18 -11.73
C LEU A 154 -7.22 -2.05 -10.97
N GLY A 155 -6.62 -1.51 -9.89
CA GLY A 155 -5.61 -2.16 -9.08
C GLY A 155 -5.95 -3.60 -8.72
N TYR A 156 -7.23 -3.89 -8.47
CA TYR A 156 -7.71 -5.24 -8.19
C TYR A 156 -7.28 -6.25 -9.27
N LEU A 157 -7.48 -5.92 -10.55
CA LEU A 157 -7.09 -6.79 -11.67
C LEU A 157 -5.61 -6.63 -12.04
N THR A 158 -5.10 -5.40 -12.03
CA THR A 158 -3.76 -5.08 -12.56
C THR A 158 -2.66 -5.44 -11.56
N VAL A 159 -2.77 -4.94 -10.32
CA VAL A 159 -1.76 -5.09 -9.26
C VAL A 159 -1.96 -6.40 -8.51
N PHE A 160 -3.16 -6.66 -7.98
CA PHE A 160 -3.37 -7.76 -7.05
C PHE A 160 -3.53 -9.11 -7.79
N VAL A 161 -4.45 -9.20 -8.76
CA VAL A 161 -4.58 -10.42 -9.58
C VAL A 161 -3.37 -10.58 -10.51
N GLY A 162 -3.02 -9.53 -11.27
CA GLY A 162 -1.94 -9.58 -12.25
C GLY A 162 -0.55 -9.68 -11.62
N SER A 163 -0.10 -8.60 -10.97
CA SER A 163 1.28 -8.48 -10.48
C SER A 163 1.59 -9.26 -9.19
N MET A 164 0.61 -9.48 -8.30
CA MET A 164 0.83 -10.19 -7.03
C MET A 164 0.45 -11.68 -7.09
N CYS A 165 -0.32 -12.11 -8.10
CA CYS A 165 -0.68 -13.52 -8.23
C CYS A 165 -0.21 -14.16 -9.54
N ILE A 166 -0.76 -13.74 -10.68
CA ILE A 166 -0.50 -14.38 -11.98
C ILE A 166 0.99 -14.31 -12.35
N GLY A 167 1.57 -13.11 -12.32
CA GLY A 167 2.98 -12.90 -12.71
C GLY A 167 3.96 -13.77 -11.91
N PRO A 168 3.98 -13.67 -10.57
CA PRO A 168 4.87 -14.47 -9.72
C PRO A 168 4.68 -15.98 -9.89
N PHE A 169 3.43 -16.44 -10.05
CA PHE A 169 3.16 -17.86 -10.27
C PHE A 169 3.68 -18.34 -11.62
N ILE A 170 3.55 -17.56 -12.69
CA ILE A 170 4.09 -17.91 -14.01
C ILE A 170 5.62 -17.90 -13.99
N SER A 171 6.24 -16.89 -13.38
CA SER A 171 7.69 -16.72 -13.39
C SER A 171 8.42 -17.71 -12.48
N GLU A 172 7.94 -17.93 -11.26
CA GLU A 172 8.60 -18.77 -10.25
C GLU A 172 7.59 -19.63 -9.46
N PRO A 173 6.88 -20.56 -10.11
CA PRO A 173 5.76 -21.31 -9.52
C PRO A 173 6.14 -22.10 -8.28
N ALA A 174 7.37 -22.61 -8.20
CA ALA A 174 7.86 -23.36 -7.04
C ALA A 174 7.97 -22.49 -5.79
N LYS A 175 8.28 -21.19 -5.93
CA LYS A 175 8.42 -20.23 -4.82
C LYS A 175 7.10 -19.56 -4.45
N HIS A 176 6.20 -19.39 -5.42
CA HIS A 176 4.95 -18.63 -5.26
C HIS A 176 3.69 -19.50 -5.44
N ARG A 177 3.67 -20.72 -4.88
CA ARG A 177 2.48 -21.60 -4.94
C ARG A 177 1.26 -21.02 -4.23
N ASP A 178 1.48 -20.22 -3.19
CA ASP A 178 0.43 -19.49 -2.48
C ASP A 178 -0.30 -18.46 -3.36
N ALA A 179 0.33 -17.95 -4.42
CA ALA A 179 -0.36 -17.16 -5.43
C ALA A 179 -1.38 -17.95 -6.25
N LEU A 180 -1.07 -19.20 -6.59
CA LEU A 180 -2.05 -20.09 -7.21
C LEU A 180 -3.19 -20.41 -6.24
N TYR A 181 -2.88 -20.68 -4.97
CA TYR A 181 -3.92 -20.92 -3.96
C TYR A 181 -4.83 -19.72 -3.78
N ALA A 182 -4.29 -18.50 -3.83
CA ALA A 182 -5.07 -17.27 -3.82
C ALA A 182 -6.02 -17.22 -5.02
N LEU A 183 -5.53 -17.42 -6.24
CA LEU A 183 -6.36 -17.41 -7.46
C LEU A 183 -7.48 -18.46 -7.41
N ILE A 184 -7.16 -19.69 -7.00
CA ILE A 184 -8.14 -20.79 -6.92
C ILE A 184 -9.19 -20.49 -5.86
N LEU A 185 -8.77 -20.10 -4.64
CA LEU A 185 -9.69 -19.75 -3.56
C LEU A 185 -10.60 -18.59 -3.97
N HIS A 186 -10.03 -17.58 -4.63
CA HIS A 186 -10.76 -16.40 -5.06
C HIS A 186 -11.82 -16.74 -6.12
N LEU A 187 -11.46 -17.55 -7.12
CA LEU A 187 -12.41 -18.07 -8.11
C LEU A 187 -13.49 -18.95 -7.47
N ALA A 188 -13.12 -19.82 -6.52
CA ALA A 188 -14.06 -20.66 -5.80
C ALA A 188 -15.07 -19.82 -5.00
N ILE A 189 -14.62 -18.80 -4.28
CA ILE A 189 -15.50 -17.88 -3.53
C ILE A 189 -16.48 -17.18 -4.48
N TYR A 190 -15.99 -16.64 -5.59
CA TYR A 190 -16.86 -16.00 -6.59
C TYR A 190 -17.87 -16.99 -7.18
N ALA A 191 -17.43 -18.17 -7.59
CA ALA A 191 -18.31 -19.20 -8.14
C ALA A 191 -19.38 -19.63 -7.13
N THR A 192 -19.00 -19.89 -5.87
CA THR A 192 -19.92 -20.26 -4.80
C THR A 192 -20.94 -19.15 -4.50
N VAL A 193 -20.50 -17.89 -4.38
CA VAL A 193 -21.43 -16.78 -4.12
C VAL A 193 -22.37 -16.56 -5.30
N ILE A 194 -21.89 -16.61 -6.53
CA ILE A 194 -22.74 -16.46 -7.72
C ILE A 194 -23.75 -17.61 -7.82
N PHE A 195 -23.31 -18.85 -7.58
CA PHE A 195 -24.17 -20.03 -7.65
C PHE A 195 -25.24 -20.05 -6.56
N CYS A 196 -24.87 -19.77 -5.30
CA CYS A 196 -25.79 -19.85 -4.17
C CYS A 196 -26.64 -18.60 -3.98
N LEU A 197 -26.10 -17.41 -4.25
CA LEU A 197 -26.70 -16.11 -3.89
C LEU A 197 -26.95 -15.18 -5.10
N GLY A 198 -26.51 -15.57 -6.29
CA GLY A 198 -26.67 -14.79 -7.52
C GLY A 198 -25.59 -13.75 -7.76
N TRP A 199 -25.51 -13.27 -9.00
CA TRP A 199 -24.47 -12.32 -9.44
C TRP A 199 -24.56 -10.96 -8.73
N MET A 200 -25.75 -10.52 -8.32
CA MET A 200 -25.95 -9.29 -7.54
C MET A 200 -25.29 -9.40 -6.16
N ALA A 201 -25.37 -10.56 -5.51
CA ALA A 201 -24.68 -10.78 -4.24
C ALA A 201 -23.16 -10.72 -4.45
N ALA A 202 -22.63 -11.33 -5.51
CA ALA A 202 -21.21 -11.25 -5.84
C ALA A 202 -20.75 -9.80 -6.10
N LEU A 203 -21.56 -8.98 -6.78
CA LEU A 203 -21.25 -7.57 -7.02
C LEU A 203 -21.04 -6.80 -5.71
N PHE A 204 -21.98 -6.90 -4.77
CA PHE A 204 -21.95 -6.12 -3.52
C PHE A 204 -21.07 -6.71 -2.43
N LEU A 205 -20.98 -8.04 -2.33
CA LEU A 205 -20.20 -8.73 -1.29
C LEU A 205 -18.73 -8.92 -1.67
N LEU A 206 -18.42 -8.97 -2.97
CA LEU A 206 -17.08 -9.27 -3.45
C LEU A 206 -16.54 -8.14 -4.35
N VAL A 207 -17.16 -7.88 -5.50
CA VAL A 207 -16.58 -6.97 -6.50
C VAL A 207 -16.34 -5.58 -5.94
N ILE A 208 -17.36 -4.96 -5.34
CA ILE A 208 -17.25 -3.60 -4.79
C ILE A 208 -16.20 -3.53 -3.67
N PRO A 209 -16.24 -4.36 -2.61
CA PRO A 209 -15.22 -4.34 -1.56
C PRO A 209 -13.79 -4.53 -2.08
N PHE A 210 -13.56 -5.51 -2.97
CA PHE A 210 -12.24 -5.79 -3.54
C PHE A 210 -11.76 -4.64 -4.42
N VAL A 211 -12.60 -4.09 -5.30
CA VAL A 211 -12.24 -2.94 -6.14
C VAL A 211 -11.87 -1.73 -5.29
N VAL A 212 -12.68 -1.40 -4.27
CA VAL A 212 -12.40 -0.28 -3.37
C VAL A 212 -11.08 -0.47 -2.64
N ALA A 213 -10.88 -1.64 -2.03
CA ALA A 213 -9.69 -1.92 -1.25
C ALA A 213 -8.43 -1.89 -2.10
N SER A 214 -8.46 -2.56 -3.25
CA SER A 214 -7.31 -2.63 -4.16
C SER A 214 -7.03 -1.30 -4.86
N ALA A 215 -8.03 -0.54 -5.28
CA ALA A 215 -7.81 0.77 -5.88
C ALA A 215 -7.19 1.75 -4.86
N LEU A 216 -7.71 1.78 -3.63
CA LEU A 216 -7.14 2.63 -2.58
C LEU A 216 -5.74 2.16 -2.19
N GLY A 217 -5.50 0.86 -2.03
CA GLY A 217 -4.18 0.31 -1.73
C GLY A 217 -3.16 0.63 -2.83
N ALA A 218 -3.51 0.41 -4.09
CA ALA A 218 -2.66 0.73 -5.24
C ALA A 218 -2.33 2.22 -5.32
N TYR A 219 -3.31 3.09 -5.04
CA TYR A 219 -3.10 4.53 -5.02
C TYR A 219 -2.26 5.01 -3.83
N LEU A 220 -2.43 4.43 -2.64
CA LEU A 220 -1.59 4.77 -1.47
C LEU A 220 -0.13 4.45 -1.77
N PHE A 221 0.17 3.24 -2.26
CA PHE A 221 1.51 2.86 -2.71
C PHE A 221 2.10 3.80 -3.77
N TYR A 222 1.27 4.31 -4.68
CA TYR A 222 1.70 5.28 -5.69
C TYR A 222 2.00 6.64 -5.04
N SER A 223 0.99 7.24 -4.39
CA SER A 223 1.04 8.62 -3.88
C SER A 223 2.03 8.82 -2.74
N GLN A 224 2.37 7.76 -2.01
CA GLN A 224 3.34 7.83 -0.92
C GLN A 224 4.79 7.99 -1.39
N HIS A 225 5.07 7.73 -2.67
CA HIS A 225 6.39 7.87 -3.30
C HIS A 225 6.34 8.60 -4.65
N ASN A 226 5.20 9.18 -4.99
CA ASN A 226 5.01 9.93 -6.23
C ASN A 226 4.14 11.16 -5.93
N PHE A 227 4.75 12.18 -5.37
CA PHE A 227 4.05 13.40 -4.94
C PHE A 227 4.91 14.62 -5.28
N PRO A 228 4.34 15.84 -5.32
CA PRO A 228 5.01 17.01 -5.90
C PRO A 228 6.38 17.35 -5.31
N THR A 229 6.56 17.13 -4.01
CA THR A 229 7.80 17.46 -3.29
C THR A 229 8.73 16.26 -3.09
N VAL A 230 8.41 15.10 -3.67
CA VAL A 230 9.25 13.90 -3.55
C VAL A 230 10.65 14.16 -4.10
N THR A 231 11.67 13.59 -3.46
CA THR A 231 13.04 13.61 -3.97
C THR A 231 13.46 12.19 -4.33
N TYR A 232 14.02 12.00 -5.52
CA TYR A 232 14.71 10.77 -5.88
C TYR A 232 16.22 11.00 -5.83
N MET A 233 16.96 9.98 -5.42
CA MET A 233 18.41 10.06 -5.26
C MET A 233 19.09 9.09 -6.22
N ASP A 234 20.22 9.52 -6.79
CA ASP A 234 21.15 8.64 -7.47
C ASP A 234 21.86 7.73 -6.48
N GLU A 235 22.52 6.68 -6.97
CA GLU A 235 23.08 5.62 -6.12
C GLU A 235 24.08 6.15 -5.10
N ASP A 236 24.91 7.13 -5.48
CA ASP A 236 25.98 7.70 -4.64
C ASP A 236 25.45 8.62 -3.52
N GLY A 237 24.26 9.19 -3.70
CA GLY A 237 23.61 10.07 -2.71
C GLY A 237 22.55 9.39 -1.86
N TRP A 238 22.23 8.13 -2.15
CA TRP A 238 21.13 7.42 -1.50
C TRP A 238 21.51 7.00 -0.09
N THR A 239 20.69 7.38 0.89
CA THR A 239 20.75 6.86 2.26
C THR A 239 19.37 6.36 2.68
N TYR A 240 19.32 5.35 3.55
CA TYR A 240 18.05 4.79 4.02
C TYR A 240 17.17 5.83 4.72
N GLU A 241 17.76 6.65 5.59
CA GLU A 241 17.06 7.76 6.25
C GLU A 241 16.60 8.81 5.23
N GLY A 242 17.47 9.23 4.31
CA GLY A 242 17.11 10.18 3.26
C GLY A 242 15.94 9.69 2.41
N ALA A 243 15.94 8.43 2.00
CA ALA A 243 14.82 7.82 1.28
C ALA A 243 13.53 7.77 2.12
N ALA A 244 13.65 7.52 3.42
CA ALA A 244 12.51 7.52 4.33
C ALA A 244 11.90 8.92 4.52
N LEU A 245 12.71 9.97 4.67
CA LEU A 245 12.23 11.32 4.98
C LEU A 245 11.93 12.18 3.73
N GLU A 246 12.75 12.04 2.70
CA GLU A 246 12.71 12.90 1.52
C GLU A 246 11.96 12.27 0.34
N SER A 247 11.88 10.94 0.31
CA SER A 247 11.27 10.18 -0.78
C SER A 247 9.97 9.48 -0.40
N SER A 248 9.54 9.62 0.86
CA SER A 248 8.28 9.08 1.37
C SER A 248 7.45 10.18 2.01
N SER A 249 6.16 10.22 1.71
CA SER A 249 5.28 11.28 2.21
C SER A 249 4.66 10.98 3.57
N TYR A 250 4.36 12.03 4.35
CA TYR A 250 3.26 12.03 5.30
C TYR A 250 1.94 12.34 4.57
N CYS A 251 1.12 11.33 4.30
CA CYS A 251 -0.21 11.51 3.72
C CYS A 251 -1.19 11.96 4.81
N ARG A 252 -1.51 13.25 4.82
CA ARG A 252 -2.42 13.86 5.82
C ARG A 252 -3.85 13.43 5.54
N MET A 253 -4.47 12.83 6.55
CA MET A 253 -5.84 12.33 6.51
C MET A 253 -6.59 12.73 7.79
N GLY A 254 -7.92 12.82 7.71
CA GLY A 254 -8.79 13.00 8.88
C GLY A 254 -8.90 11.72 9.71
N ALA A 255 -9.46 11.82 10.92
CA ALA A 255 -9.57 10.71 11.87
C ALA A 255 -10.24 9.45 11.29
N VAL A 256 -11.28 9.62 10.48
CA VAL A 256 -11.99 8.51 9.81
C VAL A 256 -11.07 7.73 8.88
N MET A 257 -10.33 8.44 8.01
CA MET A 257 -9.42 7.78 7.08
C MET A 257 -8.17 7.25 7.79
N ASN A 258 -7.68 7.92 8.84
CA ASN A 258 -6.63 7.36 9.70
C ASN A 258 -7.04 6.03 10.35
N TYR A 259 -8.32 5.88 10.71
CA TYR A 259 -8.84 4.60 11.17
C TYR A 259 -8.83 3.55 10.06
N PHE A 260 -9.44 3.83 8.89
CA PHE A 260 -9.53 2.84 7.82
C PHE A 260 -8.20 2.51 7.15
N THR A 261 -7.24 3.43 7.14
CA THR A 261 -5.90 3.17 6.61
C THR A 261 -4.92 2.76 7.71
N ALA A 262 -5.41 2.56 8.94
CA ALA A 262 -4.62 2.24 10.12
C ALA A 262 -3.32 3.06 10.17
N ASN A 263 -3.43 4.40 10.12
CA ASN A 263 -2.30 5.33 10.17
C ASN A 263 -1.15 5.06 9.16
N ILE A 264 -1.38 4.33 8.05
CA ILE A 264 -0.33 4.11 7.04
C ILE A 264 0.13 5.43 6.40
N GLY A 265 -0.68 6.49 6.52
CA GLY A 265 -0.33 7.83 6.06
C GLY A 265 0.97 8.37 6.66
N TYR A 266 1.38 7.92 7.85
CA TYR A 266 2.68 8.24 8.50
C TYR A 266 3.84 7.45 7.86
N HIS A 267 3.86 7.42 6.53
CA HIS A 267 4.66 6.48 5.75
C HIS A 267 6.16 6.74 5.85
N HIS A 268 6.55 8.01 5.96
CA HIS A 268 7.94 8.40 6.19
C HIS A 268 8.50 7.81 7.49
N ILE A 269 7.70 7.77 8.56
CA ILE A 269 8.08 7.14 9.83
C ILE A 269 8.11 5.62 9.68
N HIS A 270 7.14 5.05 8.97
CA HIS A 270 7.10 3.63 8.70
C HIS A 270 8.32 3.16 7.89
N HIS A 271 8.76 3.92 6.87
CA HIS A 271 9.99 3.64 6.15
C HIS A 271 11.24 3.82 7.00
N LEU A 272 11.24 4.77 7.93
CA LEU A 272 12.37 4.99 8.83
C LEU A 272 12.52 3.84 9.83
N ASN A 273 11.40 3.29 10.32
CA ASN A 273 11.37 2.11 11.17
C ASN A 273 10.03 1.37 11.06
N SER A 274 10.01 0.33 10.22
CA SER A 274 8.80 -0.46 9.93
C SER A 274 8.35 -1.34 11.11
N ARG A 275 9.14 -1.41 12.19
CA ARG A 275 8.78 -2.13 13.42
C ARG A 275 7.92 -1.31 14.37
N ILE A 276 7.65 -0.04 14.09
CA ILE A 276 6.71 0.75 14.88
C ILE A 276 5.28 0.29 14.55
N PRO A 277 4.49 -0.18 15.53
CA PRO A 277 3.07 -0.47 15.30
C PRO A 277 2.35 0.75 14.76
N TYR A 278 1.46 0.58 13.79
CA TYR A 278 0.72 1.69 13.19
C TYR A 278 0.05 2.64 14.19
N TYR A 279 -0.43 2.09 15.32
CA TYR A 279 -1.12 2.84 16.35
C TYR A 279 -0.18 3.70 17.22
N ARG A 280 1.14 3.54 17.08
CA ARG A 280 2.20 4.35 17.72
C ARG A 280 2.90 5.30 16.76
N LEU A 281 2.64 5.23 15.45
CA LEU A 281 3.19 6.21 14.48
C LEU A 281 2.84 7.66 14.83
N PRO A 282 1.61 8.00 15.30
CA PRO A 282 1.31 9.36 15.76
C PRO A 282 2.13 9.78 16.99
N GLU A 283 2.41 8.84 17.91
CA GLU A 283 3.24 9.09 19.10
C GLU A 283 4.67 9.43 18.66
N ALA A 284 5.23 8.66 17.72
CA ALA A 284 6.56 8.89 17.17
C ALA A 284 6.67 10.25 16.48
N LEU A 285 5.67 10.64 15.68
CA LEU A 285 5.62 11.98 15.06
C LEU A 285 5.65 13.09 16.12
N SER A 286 4.85 12.94 17.18
CA SER A 286 4.74 13.96 18.22
C SER A 286 6.00 14.10 19.08
N GLY A 287 6.68 12.98 19.37
CA GLY A 287 7.81 12.95 20.30
C GLY A 287 9.19 13.07 19.65
N ILE A 288 9.28 13.15 18.32
CA ILE A 288 10.54 13.31 17.58
C ILE A 288 10.42 14.56 16.68
N PRO A 289 10.98 15.71 17.07
CA PRO A 289 10.87 16.96 16.32
C PRO A 289 11.29 16.85 14.85
N GLU A 290 12.32 16.05 14.56
CA GLU A 290 12.86 15.84 13.22
C GLU A 290 11.87 15.14 12.27
N LEU A 291 10.87 14.43 12.79
CA LEU A 291 9.83 13.79 11.97
C LEU A 291 8.69 14.73 11.60
N GLN A 292 8.63 15.92 12.21
CA GLN A 292 7.53 16.88 12.01
C GLN A 292 7.69 17.71 10.73
N SER A 293 8.91 17.82 10.20
CA SER A 293 9.22 18.51 8.93
C SER A 293 8.99 17.64 7.69
N ALA A 294 8.24 16.55 7.82
CA ALA A 294 8.01 15.61 6.74
C ALA A 294 7.33 16.25 5.53
N LYS A 295 7.74 15.83 4.33
CA LYS A 295 7.03 16.18 3.09
C LYS A 295 5.65 15.55 3.09
N THR A 296 4.66 16.28 2.58
CA THR A 296 3.25 15.88 2.75
C THR A 296 2.51 15.70 1.43
N THR A 297 1.55 14.79 1.43
CA THR A 297 0.47 14.68 0.43
C THR A 297 -0.88 14.52 1.13
N SER A 298 -1.98 14.38 0.40
CA SER A 298 -3.29 14.06 1.00
C SER A 298 -4.21 13.32 0.04
N LEU A 299 -5.33 12.82 0.56
CA LEU A 299 -6.41 12.21 -0.24
C LEU A 299 -7.43 13.22 -0.78
N LYS A 300 -7.15 14.53 -0.70
CA LYS A 300 -8.03 15.54 -1.32
C LYS A 300 -8.07 15.32 -2.83
N PRO A 301 -9.23 15.41 -3.51
CA PRO A 301 -9.31 15.16 -4.95
C PRO A 301 -8.32 15.98 -5.80
N SER A 302 -8.08 17.24 -5.44
CA SER A 302 -7.10 18.09 -6.11
C SER A 302 -5.66 17.57 -5.99
N GLU A 303 -5.28 17.06 -4.82
CA GLU A 303 -3.97 16.48 -4.55
C GLU A 303 -3.80 15.13 -5.25
N VAL A 304 -4.85 14.32 -5.28
CA VAL A 304 -4.89 13.05 -6.03
C VAL A 304 -4.65 13.30 -7.51
N LEU A 305 -5.37 14.25 -8.11
CA LEU A 305 -5.20 14.62 -9.51
C LEU A 305 -3.80 15.18 -9.78
N ARG A 306 -3.26 16.02 -8.89
CA ARG A 306 -1.91 16.57 -9.00
C ARG A 306 -0.87 15.45 -8.98
N CYS A 307 -0.95 14.55 -8.01
CA CYS A 307 -0.12 13.36 -7.87
C CYS A 307 -0.15 12.49 -9.14
N LEU A 308 -1.34 12.17 -9.65
CA LEU A 308 -1.51 11.32 -10.83
C LEU A 308 -1.03 11.94 -12.15
N ARG A 309 -0.85 13.27 -12.22
CA ARG A 309 -0.30 13.96 -13.41
C ARG A 309 1.22 13.87 -13.50
N LEU A 310 1.89 13.68 -12.37
CA LEU A 310 3.35 13.58 -12.29
C LEU A 310 3.82 12.27 -12.89
N LYS A 311 4.61 12.33 -13.97
CA LYS A 311 5.09 11.14 -14.67
C LYS A 311 6.59 11.01 -14.55
N LEU A 312 7.36 11.99 -14.99
CA LEU A 312 8.81 11.89 -15.16
C LEU A 312 9.58 12.63 -14.05
N TRP A 313 10.80 12.20 -13.80
CA TRP A 313 11.75 12.90 -12.93
C TRP A 313 12.65 13.84 -13.75
N ASP A 314 12.63 15.12 -13.43
CA ASP A 314 13.54 16.13 -13.98
C ASP A 314 14.78 16.22 -13.08
N VAL A 315 15.91 15.71 -13.56
CA VAL A 315 17.17 15.66 -12.80
C VAL A 315 17.73 17.07 -12.55
N PRO A 316 17.87 17.96 -13.56
CA PRO A 316 18.28 19.35 -13.33
C PRO A 316 17.42 20.11 -12.32
N GLN A 317 16.10 19.95 -12.37
CA GLN A 317 15.17 20.69 -11.49
C GLN A 317 14.85 19.96 -10.18
N GLN A 318 15.36 18.73 -9.99
CA GLN A 318 15.12 17.88 -8.82
C GLN A 318 13.63 17.79 -8.44
N ARG A 319 12.76 17.60 -9.45
CA ARG A 319 11.32 17.50 -9.23
C ARG A 319 10.64 16.54 -10.20
N MET A 320 9.47 16.08 -9.79
CA MET A 320 8.57 15.37 -10.68
C MET A 320 7.85 16.35 -11.62
N VAL A 321 7.68 15.94 -12.88
CA VAL A 321 7.04 16.73 -13.93
C VAL A 321 5.97 15.93 -14.67
N SER A 322 4.99 16.62 -15.23
CA SER A 322 4.03 16.03 -16.16
C SER A 322 4.67 15.75 -17.52
N LEU A 323 4.01 14.93 -18.34
CA LEU A 323 4.44 14.73 -19.74
C LEU A 323 4.36 15.99 -20.59
N ALA A 324 3.54 16.98 -20.20
CA ALA A 324 3.43 18.24 -20.93
C ALA A 324 4.62 19.15 -20.64
N GLU A 325 5.12 19.15 -19.40
CA GLU A 325 6.30 19.92 -18.98
C GLU A 325 7.62 19.33 -19.50
N ALA A 326 7.66 18.01 -19.74
CA ALA A 326 8.86 17.31 -20.21
C ALA A 326 9.04 17.31 -21.74
N ARG A 327 8.20 18.05 -22.47
CA ARG A 327 8.21 18.13 -23.94
C ARG A 327 9.11 19.22 -24.46
#